data_AF-A0A927AVX1-F1
#
_entry.id   AF-A0A927AVX1-F1
#
_cell.length_a   1.000
_cell.length_b   1.000
_cell.length_c   1.000
_cell.angle_alpha   90.00
_cell.angle_beta   90.00
_cell.angle_gamma   90.00
#
_symmetry.space_group_name_H-M   'P 1'
#
loop_
_entity.id
_entity.type
_entity.pdbx_description
1 polymer ?
#
loop_
_entity_poly.entity_id
_entity_poly.type
_entity_poly.pdbx_seq_one_letter_code
_entity_poly.pdbx_strand_id
1 'polypeptide(L)'
;MNIYLIIGRIFFGLGILGIGLLHFFYPGIRPVILPELTTISSNLSFLVYLTALLLIGTGFLITIGKKFNTLCLVMGILFLVLFLVGHLPWSLTAGSFNKYWVNTNKVLALCGEFLVISTINAPKPTDKMMQLLAKIGPIGQYLYAIMLYNFAVGHFNNLEGISNIVPKYIPFPQFWTFLGGVALMGSGISIFSRFKVKAILWLLALNLFIWLVLLHLYYTILYPQWQEGENFIGSFTCLCFCGTALVISQTASNTILTGQQ
;
A
#
# COMPACT_ATOMS: atom_id res chain seq x y z
N MET A 1 10.29 12.55 -17.06
CA MET A 1 9.27 12.22 -16.04
C MET A 1 9.50 13.14 -14.84
N ASN A 2 8.45 13.72 -14.25
CA ASN A 2 8.57 14.58 -13.06
C ASN A 2 9.35 13.85 -11.94
N ILE A 3 10.26 14.54 -11.25
CA ILE A 3 11.09 13.95 -10.19
C ILE A 3 10.27 13.27 -9.09
N TYR A 4 9.12 13.84 -8.72
CA TYR A 4 8.23 13.26 -7.71
C TYR A 4 7.55 11.97 -8.20
N LEU A 5 7.27 11.84 -9.51
CA LEU A 5 6.80 10.58 -10.09
C LEU A 5 7.90 9.51 -10.05
N ILE A 6 9.16 9.89 -10.27
CA ILE A 6 10.31 8.97 -10.21
C ILE A 6 10.50 8.47 -8.78
N ILE A 7 10.54 9.40 -7.82
CA ILE A 7 10.68 9.08 -6.39
C ILE A 7 9.52 8.20 -5.93
N GLY A 8 8.27 8.57 -6.26
CA GLY A 8 7.10 7.79 -5.87
C GLY A 8 7.13 6.36 -6.41
N ARG A 9 7.53 6.17 -7.68
CA ARG A 9 7.72 4.85 -8.28
C ARG A 9 8.84 4.07 -7.58
N ILE A 10 9.98 4.70 -7.29
CA ILE A 10 11.11 4.06 -6.62
C ILE A 10 10.72 3.61 -5.21
N PHE A 11 10.02 4.46 -4.44
CA PHE A 11 9.55 4.12 -3.10
C PHE A 11 8.61 2.92 -3.12
N PHE A 12 7.63 2.91 -4.03
CA PHE A 12 6.76 1.74 -4.22
C PHE A 12 7.54 0.49 -4.61
N GLY A 13 8.45 0.59 -5.58
CA GLY A 13 9.28 -0.53 -6.03
C GLY A 13 10.16 -1.12 -4.91
N LEU A 14 10.80 -0.27 -4.11
CA LEU A 14 11.62 -0.68 -2.97
C LEU A 14 10.79 -1.31 -1.85
N GLY A 15 9.60 -0.77 -1.57
CA GLY A 15 8.68 -1.38 -0.60
C GLY A 15 8.26 -2.79 -1.02
N ILE A 16 7.83 -2.97 -2.28
CA ILE A 16 7.49 -4.30 -2.82
C ILE A 16 8.69 -5.25 -2.79
N LEU A 17 9.88 -4.77 -3.18
CA LEU A 17 11.11 -5.56 -3.14
C LEU A 17 11.43 -6.01 -1.70
N GLY A 18 11.33 -5.10 -0.73
CA GLY A 18 11.57 -5.39 0.69
C GLY A 18 10.58 -6.40 1.26
N ILE A 19 9.29 -6.28 0.91
CA ILE A 19 8.26 -7.27 1.25
C ILE A 19 8.60 -8.64 0.66
N GLY A 20 9.08 -8.70 -0.59
CA GLY A 20 9.54 -9.94 -1.20
C GLY A 20 10.72 -10.57 -0.46
N LEU A 21 11.76 -9.80 -0.15
CA LEU A 21 12.93 -10.26 0.60
C LEU A 21 12.57 -10.81 1.99
N LEU A 22 11.63 -10.16 2.68
CA LEU A 22 11.18 -10.59 4.00
C LEU A 22 10.72 -12.05 4.05
N HIS A 23 10.08 -12.56 3.01
CA HIS A 23 9.58 -13.94 2.98
C HIS A 23 10.71 -14.99 3.09
N PHE A 24 11.97 -14.63 2.85
CA PHE A 24 13.13 -15.51 3.06
C PHE A 24 13.69 -15.46 4.48
N PHE A 25 13.53 -14.34 5.18
CA PHE A 25 14.12 -14.15 6.51
C PHE A 25 13.27 -14.71 7.65
N TYR A 26 11.97 -14.93 7.42
CA TYR A 26 11.06 -15.46 8.43
C TYR A 26 10.27 -16.59 7.78
N PRO A 27 10.55 -17.85 8.15
CA PRO A 27 9.94 -19.01 7.51
C PRO A 27 8.45 -19.11 7.85
N GLY A 28 7.59 -19.23 6.83
CA GLY A 28 6.14 -19.37 7.01
C GLY A 28 5.32 -18.48 6.07
N ILE A 29 4.00 -18.65 6.13
CA ILE A 29 3.06 -17.81 5.37
C ILE A 29 2.82 -16.56 6.19
N ARG A 30 3.23 -15.42 5.63
CA ARG A 30 3.05 -14.15 6.32
C ARG A 30 1.63 -13.63 6.12
N PRO A 31 0.83 -13.54 7.20
CA PRO A 31 -0.59 -13.22 7.13
C PRO A 31 -0.87 -11.76 6.73
N VAL A 32 0.17 -10.96 6.45
CA VAL A 32 0.03 -9.56 6.03
C VAL A 32 -0.16 -9.41 4.53
N ILE A 33 0.42 -10.31 3.72
CA ILE A 33 0.26 -10.31 2.26
C ILE A 33 -0.55 -11.53 1.84
N LEU A 34 -0.16 -12.72 2.26
CA LEU A 34 -0.94 -13.93 2.06
C LEU A 34 -1.99 -14.02 3.18
N PRO A 35 -3.19 -14.59 2.94
CA PRO A 35 -4.18 -14.78 4.00
C PRO A 35 -3.64 -15.72 5.10
N GLU A 36 -4.23 -15.66 6.29
CA GLU A 36 -3.93 -16.64 7.36
C GLU A 36 -4.32 -18.05 6.87
N LEU A 37 -3.32 -18.80 6.40
CA LEU A 37 -3.49 -20.18 5.98
C LEU A 37 -2.94 -21.07 7.11
N THR A 38 -3.72 -21.19 8.18
CA THR A 38 -3.33 -21.86 9.44
C THR A 38 -3.10 -23.37 9.30
N THR A 39 -3.46 -23.97 8.17
CA THR A 39 -3.31 -25.41 7.90
C THR A 39 -2.76 -25.70 6.51
N ILE A 40 -1.65 -25.05 6.15
CA ILE A 40 -0.94 -25.40 4.92
C ILE A 40 -0.18 -26.70 5.13
N SER A 41 -0.47 -27.70 4.30
CA SER A 41 0.40 -28.88 4.17
C SER A 41 1.81 -28.42 3.77
N SER A 42 2.85 -29.10 4.28
CA SER A 42 4.25 -28.80 3.93
C SER A 42 4.49 -28.64 2.42
N ASN A 43 3.66 -29.30 1.60
CA ASN A 43 3.65 -29.25 0.15
C ASN A 43 3.28 -27.89 -0.48
N LEU A 44 2.68 -26.92 0.22
CA LEU A 44 2.40 -25.58 -0.34
C LEU A 44 3.39 -24.50 0.13
N SER A 45 4.41 -24.86 0.91
CA SER A 45 5.48 -23.94 1.32
C SER A 45 6.22 -23.32 0.12
N PHE A 46 6.25 -24.00 -1.04
CA PHE A 46 6.82 -23.44 -2.27
C PHE A 46 6.10 -22.18 -2.75
N LEU A 47 4.79 -22.00 -2.45
CA LEU A 47 4.03 -20.82 -2.84
C LEU A 47 4.54 -19.56 -2.13
N VAL A 48 5.05 -19.69 -0.91
CA VAL A 48 5.68 -18.58 -0.17
C VAL A 48 6.92 -18.10 -0.92
N TYR A 49 7.80 -19.01 -1.32
CA TYR A 49 9.01 -18.68 -2.07
C TYR A 49 8.70 -18.18 -3.49
N LEU A 50 7.68 -18.74 -4.15
CA LEU A 50 7.21 -18.24 -5.44
C LEU A 50 6.69 -16.79 -5.32
N THR A 51 5.87 -16.51 -4.30
CA THR A 51 5.38 -15.16 -4.01
C THR A 51 6.54 -14.21 -3.73
N ALA A 52 7.52 -14.65 -2.94
CA ALA A 52 8.73 -13.88 -2.64
C ALA A 52 9.49 -13.49 -3.92
N LEU A 53 9.77 -14.45 -4.80
CA LEU A 53 10.47 -14.21 -6.06
C LEU A 53 9.67 -13.29 -7.00
N LEU A 54 8.35 -13.46 -7.08
CA LEU A 54 7.47 -12.59 -7.86
C LEU A 54 7.51 -11.15 -7.34
N LEU A 55 7.45 -10.95 -6.03
CA LEU A 55 7.53 -9.62 -5.41
C LEU A 55 8.92 -8.98 -5.60
N ILE A 56 10.00 -9.74 -5.42
CA ILE A 56 11.37 -9.23 -5.64
C ILE A 56 11.54 -8.80 -7.10
N GLY A 57 11.19 -9.66 -8.05
CA GLY A 57 11.31 -9.35 -9.48
C GLY A 57 10.46 -8.14 -9.89
N THR A 58 9.24 -8.07 -9.36
CA THR A 58 8.33 -6.94 -9.58
C THR A 58 8.89 -5.64 -9.01
N GLY A 59 9.27 -5.64 -7.73
CA GLY A 59 9.82 -4.47 -7.05
C GLY A 59 11.10 -3.96 -7.73
N PHE A 60 11.97 -4.87 -8.16
CA PHE A 60 13.18 -4.54 -8.91
C PHE A 60 12.86 -3.83 -10.24
N LEU A 61 11.97 -4.39 -11.07
CA LEU A 61 11.59 -3.82 -12.36
C LEU A 61 10.90 -2.46 -12.24
N ILE A 62 10.05 -2.28 -11.22
CA ILE A 62 9.42 -0.99 -10.88
C ILE A 62 10.48 0.04 -10.51
N THR A 63 11.43 -0.33 -9.64
CA THR A 63 12.49 0.55 -9.15
C THR A 63 13.33 1.10 -10.31
N ILE A 64 13.83 0.21 -11.17
CA ILE A 64 14.64 0.61 -12.34
C ILE A 64 13.79 1.23 -13.47
N GLY A 65 12.46 1.12 -13.39
CA GLY A 65 11.54 1.70 -14.36
C GLY A 65 11.49 0.98 -15.71
N LYS A 66 11.81 -0.32 -15.76
CA LYS A 66 11.82 -1.10 -17.02
C LYS A 66 10.56 -1.97 -17.14
N LYS A 67 9.78 -1.76 -18.20
CA LYS A 67 8.61 -2.58 -18.60
C LYS A 67 7.64 -2.91 -17.44
N PHE A 68 7.49 -2.00 -16.48
CA PHE A 68 6.76 -2.27 -15.25
C PHE A 68 5.24 -2.08 -15.38
N ASN A 69 4.73 -1.34 -16.37
CA ASN A 69 3.30 -1.00 -16.47
C ASN A 69 2.40 -2.24 -16.53
N THR A 70 2.62 -3.11 -17.51
CA THR A 70 1.84 -4.35 -17.67
C THR A 70 2.00 -5.28 -16.48
N LEU A 71 3.22 -5.36 -15.94
CA LEU A 71 3.48 -6.16 -14.74
C LEU A 71 2.67 -5.65 -13.54
N CYS A 72 2.65 -4.34 -13.30
CA CYS A 72 1.87 -3.74 -12.23
C CYS A 72 0.37 -3.92 -12.45
N LEU A 73 -0.12 -3.86 -13.69
CA LEU A 73 -1.52 -4.13 -13.98
C LEU A 73 -1.92 -5.56 -13.59
N VAL A 74 -1.11 -6.55 -13.99
CA VAL A 74 -1.31 -7.97 -13.63
C VAL A 74 -1.21 -8.17 -12.12
N MET A 75 -0.21 -7.56 -11.47
CA MET A 75 -0.05 -7.63 -10.01
C MET A 75 -1.22 -6.98 -9.27
N GLY A 76 -1.76 -5.88 -9.77
CA GLY A 76 -2.96 -5.25 -9.21
C GLY A 76 -4.17 -6.19 -9.26
N ILE A 77 -4.36 -6.90 -10.38
CA ILE A 77 -5.43 -7.92 -10.51
C ILE A 77 -5.17 -9.10 -9.56
N LEU A 78 -3.93 -9.57 -9.46
CA LEU A 78 -3.57 -10.66 -8.55
C LEU A 78 -3.85 -10.28 -7.08
N PHE A 79 -3.49 -9.07 -6.67
CA PHE A 79 -3.80 -8.57 -5.34
C PHE A 79 -5.31 -8.33 -5.13
N LEU A 80 -6.06 -8.00 -6.18
CA LEU A 80 -7.52 -7.94 -6.11
C LEU A 80 -8.13 -9.32 -5.83
N VAL A 81 -7.66 -10.35 -6.52
CA VAL A 81 -8.08 -11.74 -6.26
C VAL A 81 -7.71 -12.16 -4.85
N LEU A 82 -6.49 -11.84 -4.40
CA LEU A 82 -6.02 -12.12 -3.04
C LEU A 82 -6.88 -11.43 -1.97
N PHE A 83 -7.30 -10.19 -2.23
CA PHE A 83 -8.25 -9.46 -1.40
C PHE A 83 -9.61 -10.16 -1.37
N LEU A 84 -10.23 -10.42 -2.53
CA LEU A 84 -11.60 -10.94 -2.64
C LEU A 84 -11.77 -12.36 -2.11
N VAL A 85 -10.79 -13.23 -2.37
CA VAL A 85 -10.88 -14.67 -2.08
C VAL A 85 -10.13 -15.05 -0.81
N GLY A 86 -9.07 -14.32 -0.46
CA GLY A 86 -8.26 -14.60 0.72
C GLY A 86 -8.66 -13.79 1.94
N HIS A 87 -8.41 -12.47 1.89
CA HIS A 87 -8.46 -11.60 3.07
C HIS A 87 -9.88 -11.17 3.45
N LEU A 88 -10.70 -10.81 2.46
CA LEU A 88 -12.05 -10.32 2.69
C LEU A 88 -12.97 -11.37 3.33
N PRO A 89 -13.04 -12.63 2.85
CA PRO A 89 -13.91 -13.64 3.46
C PRO A 89 -13.55 -13.89 4.92
N TRP A 90 -12.26 -13.99 5.24
CA TRP A 90 -11.77 -14.19 6.60
C TRP A 90 -12.10 -13.02 7.53
N SER A 91 -12.01 -11.78 7.02
CA SER A 91 -12.37 -10.60 7.80
C SER A 91 -13.86 -10.50 8.07
N LEU A 92 -14.69 -10.92 7.10
CA LEU A 92 -16.15 -10.94 7.24
C LEU A 92 -16.61 -12.02 8.22
N THR A 93 -16.02 -13.22 8.18
CA THR A 93 -16.39 -14.32 9.10
C THR A 93 -15.98 -14.04 10.54
N ALA A 94 -14.86 -13.34 10.76
CA ALA A 94 -14.39 -12.95 12.09
C ALA A 94 -15.12 -11.72 12.69
N GLY A 95 -16.11 -11.14 11.98
CA GLY A 95 -16.94 -10.04 12.48
C GLY A 95 -16.31 -8.64 12.34
N SER A 96 -17.04 -7.62 12.79
CA SER A 96 -16.55 -6.23 12.73
C SER A 96 -15.47 -5.98 13.80
N PHE A 97 -14.46 -5.15 13.49
CA PHE A 97 -13.38 -4.75 14.41
C PHE A 97 -12.40 -5.84 14.87
N ASN A 98 -12.19 -6.87 14.06
CA ASN A 98 -11.10 -7.84 14.29
C ASN A 98 -9.74 -7.37 13.74
N LYS A 99 -8.66 -8.05 14.14
CA LYS A 99 -7.27 -7.77 13.71
C LYS A 99 -7.02 -7.94 12.20
N TYR A 100 -7.83 -8.73 11.51
CA TYR A 100 -7.67 -9.04 10.08
C TYR A 100 -7.97 -7.84 9.18
N TRP A 101 -8.86 -6.94 9.62
CA TRP A 101 -9.22 -5.76 8.86
C TRP A 101 -8.02 -4.88 8.52
N VAL A 102 -6.99 -4.83 9.36
CA VAL A 102 -5.76 -4.08 9.07
C VAL A 102 -5.05 -4.67 7.85
N ASN A 103 -4.85 -5.99 7.81
CA ASN A 103 -4.17 -6.65 6.69
C ASN A 103 -5.02 -6.64 5.41
N THR A 104 -6.33 -6.84 5.54
CA THR A 104 -7.29 -6.73 4.44
C THR A 104 -7.23 -5.37 3.76
N ASN A 105 -7.17 -4.29 4.55
CA ASN A 105 -7.01 -2.93 4.03
C ASN A 105 -5.63 -2.70 3.40
N LYS A 106 -4.54 -3.27 3.95
CA LYS A 106 -3.20 -3.21 3.32
C LYS A 106 -3.19 -3.90 1.96
N VAL A 107 -3.81 -5.07 1.82
CA VAL A 107 -3.86 -5.79 0.53
C VAL A 107 -4.75 -5.06 -0.49
N LEU A 108 -5.88 -4.50 -0.05
CA LEU A 108 -6.71 -3.63 -0.90
C LEU A 108 -5.94 -2.39 -1.37
N ALA A 109 -5.16 -1.77 -0.49
CA ALA A 109 -4.30 -0.66 -0.84
C ALA A 109 -3.24 -1.09 -1.86
N LEU A 110 -2.48 -2.16 -1.60
CA LEU A 110 -1.44 -2.65 -2.52
C LEU A 110 -2.01 -2.99 -3.91
N CYS A 111 -3.21 -3.56 -3.98
CA CYS A 111 -3.96 -3.70 -5.22
C CYS A 111 -4.12 -2.35 -5.94
N GLY A 112 -4.69 -1.36 -5.24
CA GLY A 112 -4.88 -0.01 -5.77
C GLY A 112 -3.58 0.68 -6.19
N GLU A 113 -2.53 0.50 -5.43
CA GLU A 113 -1.21 1.07 -5.68
C GLU A 113 -0.58 0.46 -6.93
N PHE A 114 -0.56 -0.87 -7.07
CA PHE A 114 -0.12 -1.52 -8.31
C PHE A 114 -0.90 -1.00 -9.52
N LEU A 115 -2.21 -0.85 -9.40
CA LEU A 115 -3.03 -0.26 -10.47
C LEU A 115 -2.64 1.19 -10.77
N VAL A 116 -2.40 2.03 -9.77
CA VAL A 116 -1.91 3.41 -9.96
C VAL A 116 -0.56 3.42 -10.66
N ILE A 117 0.40 2.64 -10.19
CA ILE A 117 1.76 2.57 -10.77
C ILE A 117 1.70 2.05 -12.22
N SER A 118 0.77 1.14 -12.53
CA SER A 118 0.57 0.65 -13.89
C SER A 118 0.26 1.75 -14.91
N THR A 119 -0.33 2.88 -14.46
CA THR A 119 -0.73 3.99 -15.34
C THR A 119 0.40 4.98 -15.66
N ILE A 120 1.54 4.91 -14.97
CA ILE A 120 2.63 5.90 -15.14
C ILE A 120 3.22 5.81 -16.55
N ASN A 121 2.90 6.80 -17.39
CA ASN A 121 3.32 6.88 -18.80
C ASN A 121 3.08 5.55 -19.56
N ALA A 122 1.96 4.88 -19.27
CA ALA A 122 1.69 3.56 -19.81
C ALA A 122 1.55 3.60 -21.34
N PRO A 123 2.30 2.78 -22.09
CA PRO A 123 2.08 2.63 -23.52
C PRO A 123 0.69 2.00 -23.76
N LYS A 124 0.05 2.35 -24.87
CA LYS A 124 -1.20 1.70 -25.27
C LYS A 124 -0.92 0.23 -25.59
N PRO A 125 -1.56 -0.74 -24.90
CA PRO A 125 -1.34 -2.15 -25.19
C PRO A 125 -1.84 -2.53 -26.59
N THR A 126 -1.11 -3.35 -27.31
CA THR A 126 -1.54 -3.86 -28.62
C THR A 126 -2.66 -4.89 -28.49
N ASP A 127 -2.59 -5.73 -27.45
CA ASP A 127 -3.58 -6.78 -27.18
C ASP A 127 -4.90 -6.21 -26.63
N LYS A 128 -6.04 -6.71 -27.16
CA LYS A 128 -7.38 -6.21 -26.82
C LYS A 128 -7.76 -6.50 -25.37
N MET A 129 -7.41 -7.67 -24.85
CA MET A 129 -7.68 -8.02 -23.45
C MET A 129 -6.90 -7.08 -22.53
N MET A 130 -5.64 -6.82 -22.83
CA MET A 130 -4.80 -5.90 -22.07
C MET A 130 -5.29 -4.45 -22.15
N GLN A 131 -5.86 -4.01 -23.28
CA GLN A 131 -6.53 -2.70 -23.37
C GLN A 131 -7.75 -2.60 -22.46
N LEU A 132 -8.56 -3.67 -22.39
CA LEU A 132 -9.71 -3.72 -21.49
C LEU A 132 -9.27 -3.67 -20.03
N LEU A 133 -8.28 -4.47 -19.66
CA LEU A 133 -7.71 -4.48 -18.31
C LEU A 133 -7.08 -3.13 -17.96
N ALA A 134 -6.41 -2.44 -18.88
CA ALA A 134 -5.82 -1.13 -18.59
C ALA A 134 -6.85 -0.09 -18.13
N LYS A 135 -8.15 -0.26 -18.43
CA LYS A 135 -9.22 0.62 -17.94
C LYS A 135 -9.42 0.57 -16.44
N ILE A 136 -8.99 -0.50 -15.75
CA ILE A 136 -9.09 -0.59 -14.28
C ILE A 136 -7.96 0.16 -13.57
N GLY A 137 -6.85 0.48 -14.26
CA GLY A 137 -5.70 1.18 -13.68
C GLY A 137 -6.10 2.48 -12.92
N PRO A 138 -6.87 3.40 -13.54
CA PRO A 138 -7.33 4.62 -12.89
C PRO A 138 -8.21 4.42 -11.65
N ILE A 139 -8.83 3.24 -11.48
CA ILE A 139 -9.66 2.92 -10.31
C ILE A 139 -8.79 2.70 -9.06
N GLY A 140 -7.51 2.35 -9.24
CA GLY A 140 -6.60 2.01 -8.13
C GLY A 140 -6.48 3.09 -7.05
N GLN A 141 -6.54 4.37 -7.43
CA GLN A 141 -6.50 5.49 -6.47
C GLN A 141 -7.67 5.46 -5.48
N TYR A 142 -8.84 4.94 -5.88
CA TYR A 142 -10.00 4.83 -5.00
C TYR A 142 -9.85 3.66 -4.03
N LEU A 143 -9.25 2.55 -4.45
CA LEU A 143 -8.94 1.44 -3.54
C LEU A 143 -7.93 1.87 -2.46
N TYR A 144 -6.92 2.65 -2.87
CA TYR A 144 -6.01 3.32 -1.93
C TYR A 144 -6.75 4.30 -1.00
N ALA A 145 -7.67 5.11 -1.53
CA ALA A 145 -8.49 6.04 -0.74
C ALA A 145 -9.40 5.35 0.28
N ILE A 146 -9.96 4.18 -0.05
CA ILE A 146 -10.75 3.36 0.88
C ILE A 146 -9.90 2.95 2.08
N MET A 147 -8.66 2.49 1.85
CA MET A 147 -7.75 2.17 2.94
C MET A 147 -7.44 3.39 3.81
N LEU A 148 -7.17 4.56 3.21
CA LEU A 148 -6.93 5.80 3.96
C LEU A 148 -8.10 6.15 4.88
N TYR A 149 -9.32 6.07 4.34
CA TYR A 149 -10.54 6.30 5.11
C TYR A 149 -10.68 5.31 6.27
N ASN A 150 -10.51 4.01 6.01
CA ASN A 150 -10.64 2.97 7.03
C ASN A 150 -9.57 3.08 8.12
N PHE A 151 -8.32 3.40 7.76
CA PHE A 151 -7.27 3.65 8.74
C PHE A 151 -7.54 4.90 9.57
N ALA A 152 -8.08 5.96 8.98
CA ALA A 152 -8.50 7.14 9.73
C ALA A 152 -9.59 6.82 10.76
N VAL A 153 -10.61 6.04 10.37
CA VAL A 153 -11.64 5.53 11.31
C VAL A 153 -10.98 4.73 12.44
N GLY A 154 -9.99 3.90 12.13
CA GLY A 154 -9.20 3.19 13.14
C GLY A 154 -8.48 4.10 14.13
N HIS A 155 -7.92 5.23 13.67
CA HIS A 155 -7.28 6.22 14.54
C HIS A 155 -8.28 6.89 15.48
N PHE A 156 -9.51 7.17 15.02
CA PHE A 156 -10.53 7.81 15.85
C PHE A 156 -11.19 6.83 16.83
N ASN A 157 -11.50 5.61 16.38
CA ASN A 157 -12.16 4.60 17.21
C ASN A 157 -11.26 3.99 18.28
N ASN A 158 -9.94 3.95 18.05
CA ASN A 158 -8.96 3.42 18.99
C ASN A 158 -7.83 4.43 19.26
N LEU A 159 -8.21 5.68 19.56
CA LEU A 159 -7.25 6.77 19.78
C LEU A 159 -6.21 6.42 20.84
N GLU A 160 -6.64 5.84 21.96
CA GLU A 160 -5.74 5.44 23.05
C GLU A 160 -4.78 4.32 22.61
N GLY A 161 -5.30 3.24 22.03
CA GLY A 161 -4.47 2.11 21.59
C GLY A 161 -3.45 2.49 20.51
N ILE A 162 -3.84 3.32 19.53
CA ILE A 162 -2.90 3.82 18.52
C ILE A 162 -1.93 4.86 19.12
N SER A 163 -2.34 5.65 20.11
CA SER A 163 -1.40 6.58 20.77
C SER A 163 -0.28 5.85 21.52
N ASN A 164 -0.52 4.62 21.99
CA ASN A 164 0.48 3.80 22.68
C ASN A 164 1.62 3.29 21.76
N ILE A 165 1.43 3.32 20.44
CA ILE A 165 2.49 2.99 19.47
C ILE A 165 3.29 4.21 19.02
N VAL A 166 2.90 5.43 19.43
CA VAL A 166 3.73 6.61 19.18
C VAL A 166 4.98 6.50 20.06
N PRO A 167 6.20 6.61 19.50
CA PRO A 167 7.42 6.49 20.29
C PRO A 167 7.46 7.46 21.48
N LYS A 168 7.92 6.98 22.63
CA LYS A 168 7.90 7.72 23.91
C LYS A 168 8.67 9.05 23.88
N TYR A 169 9.59 9.23 22.95
CA TYR A 169 10.35 10.48 22.78
C TYR A 169 9.54 11.58 22.06
N ILE A 170 8.38 11.24 21.49
CA ILE A 170 7.46 12.20 20.86
C ILE A 170 6.39 12.60 21.90
N PRO A 171 6.30 13.88 22.27
CA PRO A 171 5.33 14.34 23.26
C PRO A 171 3.91 14.33 22.69
N PHE A 172 2.90 14.32 23.57
CA PHE A 172 1.47 14.39 23.21
C PHE A 172 1.02 13.33 22.20
N PRO A 173 1.19 12.02 22.50
CA PRO A 173 0.94 10.96 21.52
C PRO A 173 -0.49 10.96 20.95
N GLN A 174 -1.50 11.25 21.79
CA GLN A 174 -2.90 11.35 21.35
C GLN A 174 -3.13 12.48 20.33
N PHE A 175 -2.44 13.61 20.44
CA PHE A 175 -2.53 14.71 19.47
C PHE A 175 -2.06 14.24 18.08
N TRP A 176 -0.91 13.56 18.03
CA TRP A 176 -0.34 13.06 16.78
C TRP A 176 -1.17 11.95 16.16
N THR A 177 -1.74 11.05 16.97
CA THR A 177 -2.68 10.03 16.50
C THR A 177 -3.93 10.66 15.90
N PHE A 178 -4.52 11.66 16.57
CA PHE A 178 -5.68 12.36 16.06
C PHE A 178 -5.38 13.10 14.75
N LEU A 179 -4.26 13.84 14.71
CA LEU A 179 -3.81 14.56 13.51
C LEU A 179 -3.54 13.60 12.34
N GLY A 180 -2.92 12.44 12.62
CA GLY A 180 -2.73 11.37 11.64
C GLY A 180 -4.05 10.88 11.06
N GLY A 181 -5.06 10.64 11.90
CA GLY A 181 -6.42 10.31 11.47
C GLY A 181 -7.03 11.37 10.56
N VAL A 182 -6.91 12.66 10.93
CA VAL A 182 -7.40 13.79 10.10
C VAL A 182 -6.70 13.85 8.75
N ALA A 183 -5.38 13.68 8.71
CA ALA A 183 -4.59 13.70 7.47
C ALA A 183 -4.99 12.55 6.53
N LEU A 184 -5.16 11.34 7.06
CA LEU A 184 -5.63 10.18 6.31
C LEU A 184 -7.05 10.37 5.78
N MET A 185 -7.98 10.81 6.63
CA MET A 185 -9.38 11.06 6.29
C MET A 185 -9.50 12.12 5.18
N GLY A 186 -8.85 13.27 5.39
CA GLY A 186 -8.86 14.38 4.44
C GLY A 186 -8.28 13.99 3.08
N SER A 187 -7.26 13.12 3.07
CA SER A 187 -6.68 12.61 1.84
C SER A 187 -7.60 11.64 1.09
N GLY A 188 -8.27 10.74 1.80
CA GLY A 188 -9.31 9.88 1.22
C GLY A 188 -10.45 10.69 0.60
N ILE A 189 -11.00 11.64 1.35
CA ILE A 189 -12.07 12.55 0.88
C ILE A 189 -11.60 13.37 -0.33
N SER A 190 -10.36 13.86 -0.32
CA SER A 190 -9.77 14.61 -1.44
C SER A 190 -9.76 13.78 -2.74
N ILE A 191 -9.39 12.50 -2.69
CA ILE A 191 -9.40 11.62 -3.87
C ILE A 191 -10.83 11.45 -4.39
N PHE A 192 -11.80 11.17 -3.51
CA PHE A 192 -13.20 10.95 -3.91
C PHE A 192 -13.86 12.21 -4.48
N SER A 193 -13.67 13.36 -3.82
CA SER A 193 -14.26 14.65 -4.21
C SER A 193 -13.48 15.37 -5.32
N ARG A 194 -12.29 14.88 -5.68
CA ARG A 194 -11.33 15.55 -6.58
C ARG A 194 -10.86 16.92 -6.07
N PHE A 195 -11.08 17.25 -4.80
CA PHE A 195 -10.70 18.53 -4.22
C PHE A 195 -9.21 18.58 -3.91
N LYS A 196 -8.45 19.50 -4.55
CA LYS A 196 -7.04 19.79 -4.27
C LYS A 196 -6.11 18.55 -4.16
N VAL A 197 -6.39 17.49 -4.92
CA VAL A 197 -5.70 16.19 -4.85
C VAL A 197 -4.18 16.34 -4.89
N LYS A 198 -3.65 17.16 -5.79
CA LYS A 198 -2.19 17.38 -5.88
C LYS A 198 -1.58 17.85 -4.57
N ALA A 199 -2.13 18.90 -3.95
CA ALA A 199 -1.58 19.46 -2.72
C ALA A 199 -1.76 18.52 -1.54
N ILE A 200 -2.96 17.95 -1.38
CA ILE A 200 -3.29 17.09 -0.24
C ILE A 200 -2.48 15.79 -0.27
N LEU A 201 -2.33 15.16 -1.44
CA LEU A 201 -1.58 13.90 -1.54
C LEU A 201 -0.07 14.10 -1.45
N TRP A 202 0.43 15.29 -1.79
CA TRP A 202 1.82 15.65 -1.52
C TRP A 202 2.07 15.79 -0.01
N LEU A 203 1.15 16.45 0.71
CA LEU A 203 1.20 16.53 2.19
C LEU A 203 1.04 15.17 2.85
N LEU A 204 0.17 14.30 2.31
CA LEU A 204 0.04 12.92 2.77
C LEU A 204 1.36 12.17 2.63
N ALA A 205 2.02 12.26 1.47
CA ALA A 205 3.31 11.62 1.26
C ALA A 205 4.36 12.11 2.27
N LEU A 206 4.42 13.43 2.50
CA LEU A 206 5.32 13.99 3.51
C LEU A 206 5.00 13.46 4.92
N ASN A 207 3.72 13.44 5.30
CA ASN A 207 3.28 12.89 6.58
C ASN A 207 3.67 11.41 6.74
N LEU A 208 3.38 10.58 5.74
CA LEU A 208 3.74 9.16 5.75
C LEU A 208 5.26 8.95 5.81
N PHE A 209 6.05 9.76 5.10
CA PHE A 209 7.51 9.68 5.15
C PHE A 209 8.06 10.04 6.54
N ILE A 210 7.49 11.06 7.20
CA ILE A 210 7.85 11.42 8.58
C ILE A 210 7.56 10.24 9.51
N TRP A 211 6.37 9.62 9.42
CA TRP A 211 6.02 8.46 10.25
C TRP A 211 6.80 7.19 9.90
N LEU A 212 7.22 7.03 8.64
CA LEU A 212 8.15 5.98 8.25
C LEU A 212 9.45 6.10 9.05
N VAL A 213 10.04 7.30 9.12
CA VAL A 213 11.31 7.53 9.83
C VAL A 213 11.12 7.46 11.35
N LEU A 214 10.15 8.20 11.89
CA LEU A 214 9.99 8.35 13.34
C LEU A 214 9.42 7.10 14.02
N LEU A 215 8.49 6.39 13.38
CA LEU A 215 7.80 5.26 14.01
C LEU A 215 8.22 3.94 13.36
N HIS A 216 7.98 3.75 12.06
CA HIS A 216 8.13 2.43 11.46
C HIS A 216 9.60 1.94 11.45
N LEU A 217 10.54 2.78 11.01
CA LEU A 217 11.96 2.44 11.03
C LEU A 217 12.49 2.35 12.46
N TYR A 218 12.06 3.23 13.36
CA TYR A 218 12.42 3.16 14.78
C TYR A 218 12.06 1.79 15.40
N TYR A 219 10.82 1.33 15.26
CA TYR A 219 10.41 0.02 15.77
C TYR A 219 11.02 -1.15 14.99
N THR A 220 11.27 -1.00 13.70
CA THR A 220 11.95 -2.02 12.89
C THR A 220 13.39 -2.26 13.37
N ILE A 221 14.12 -1.19 13.72
CA ILE A 221 15.49 -1.28 14.21
C ILE A 221 15.54 -1.86 15.63
N LEU A 222 14.66 -1.40 16.52
CA LEU A 222 14.67 -1.83 17.92
C LEU A 222 14.04 -3.20 18.15
N TYR A 223 13.01 -3.55 17.37
CA TYR A 223 12.24 -4.78 17.53
C TYR A 223 12.07 -5.49 16.18
N PRO A 224 13.18 -5.91 15.54
CA PRO A 224 13.14 -6.51 14.20
C PRO A 224 12.31 -7.80 14.16
N GLN A 225 12.34 -8.59 15.23
CA GLN A 225 11.69 -9.91 15.33
C GLN A 225 10.24 -9.85 15.82
N TRP A 226 9.70 -8.66 16.12
CA TRP A 226 8.34 -8.54 16.66
C TRP A 226 7.30 -9.06 15.67
N GLN A 227 6.41 -9.92 16.17
CA GLN A 227 5.36 -10.60 15.38
C GLN A 227 5.89 -11.13 14.04
N GLU A 228 7.01 -11.85 14.10
CA GLU A 228 7.65 -12.46 12.93
C GLU A 228 7.97 -11.44 11.83
N GLY A 229 8.47 -10.26 12.22
CA GLY A 229 8.92 -9.21 11.31
C GLY A 229 7.82 -8.29 10.80
N GLU A 230 6.70 -8.18 11.50
CA GLU A 230 5.60 -7.28 11.15
C GLU A 230 6.05 -5.80 11.08
N ASN A 231 7.00 -5.39 11.92
CA ASN A 231 7.57 -4.04 11.86
C ASN A 231 8.22 -3.72 10.51
N PHE A 232 8.95 -4.69 9.93
CA PHE A 232 9.51 -4.51 8.59
C PHE A 232 8.41 -4.40 7.53
N ILE A 233 7.36 -5.23 7.62
CA ILE A 233 6.24 -5.14 6.68
C ILE A 233 5.54 -3.78 6.80
N GLY A 234 5.35 -3.28 8.02
CA GLY A 234 4.85 -1.94 8.31
C GLY A 234 5.70 -0.85 7.63
N SER A 235 7.02 -0.92 7.78
CA SER A 235 7.94 0.02 7.12
C SER A 235 7.85 0.00 5.61
N PHE A 236 7.87 -1.20 5.00
CA PHE A 236 7.82 -1.30 3.54
C PHE A 236 6.45 -0.94 2.96
N THR A 237 5.35 -1.29 3.64
CA THR A 237 4.00 -0.86 3.23
C THR A 237 3.82 0.64 3.38
N CYS A 238 4.34 1.25 4.46
CA CYS A 238 4.35 2.70 4.61
C CYS A 238 5.14 3.39 3.49
N LEU A 239 6.28 2.82 3.08
CA LEU A 239 7.05 3.30 1.93
C LEU A 239 6.26 3.18 0.62
N CYS A 240 5.54 2.08 0.41
CA CYS A 240 4.61 1.93 -0.72
C CYS A 240 3.53 3.03 -0.71
N PHE A 241 2.85 3.22 0.42
CA PHE A 241 1.79 4.22 0.57
C PHE A 241 2.30 5.63 0.30
N CYS A 242 3.48 5.97 0.85
CA CYS A 242 4.15 7.23 0.59
C CYS A 242 4.45 7.41 -0.90
N GLY A 243 4.99 6.37 -1.55
CA GLY A 243 5.30 6.39 -2.98
C GLY A 243 4.07 6.60 -3.85
N THR A 244 2.99 5.90 -3.56
CA THR A 244 1.72 6.02 -4.29
C THR A 244 1.09 7.39 -4.09
N ALA A 245 1.09 7.94 -2.88
CA ALA A 245 0.62 9.30 -2.62
C ALA A 245 1.37 10.34 -3.47
N LEU A 246 2.71 10.23 -3.58
CA LEU A 246 3.49 11.05 -4.50
C LEU A 246 3.06 10.86 -5.95
N VAL A 247 2.84 9.63 -6.41
CA VAL A 247 2.40 9.39 -7.79
C VAL A 247 1.04 10.02 -8.08
N ILE A 248 0.03 9.76 -7.23
CA ILE A 248 -1.31 10.33 -7.37
C ILE A 248 -1.26 11.87 -7.37
N SER A 249 -0.43 12.46 -6.50
CA SER A 249 -0.30 13.92 -6.42
C SER A 249 0.12 14.55 -7.77
N GLN A 250 0.90 13.83 -8.57
CA GLN A 250 1.39 14.34 -9.85
C GLN A 250 0.48 13.96 -11.03
N THR A 251 -0.23 12.84 -10.97
CA THR A 251 -1.12 12.41 -12.07
C THR A 251 -2.49 13.09 -12.03
N ALA A 252 -2.97 13.49 -10.85
CA ALA A 252 -4.27 14.17 -10.69
C ALA A 252 -4.36 15.54 -11.39
N SER A 253 -3.22 16.19 -11.71
CA SER A 253 -3.20 17.48 -12.43
C SER A 253 -3.56 17.35 -13.90
N ASN A 254 -3.47 16.14 -14.49
CA ASN A 254 -3.69 15.94 -15.92
C ASN A 254 -5.18 15.77 -16.28
N THR A 255 -6.05 15.48 -15.31
CA THR A 255 -7.50 15.29 -15.54
C THR A 255 -8.24 16.62 -15.69
N ILE A 256 -7.70 17.72 -15.15
CA ILE A 256 -8.33 19.05 -15.22
C ILE A 256 -8.23 19.65 -16.64
N LEU A 257 -7.21 19.28 -17.41
CA LEU A 257 -6.97 19.81 -18.76
C LEU A 257 -7.60 18.97 -19.87
N THR A 258 -8.02 17.74 -19.60
CA THR A 258 -8.66 16.86 -20.60
C THR A 258 -10.20 16.90 -20.54
N GLY A 259 -10.78 17.74 -19.68
CA GLY A 259 -12.23 17.96 -19.58
C GLY A 259 -12.73 19.17 -20.38
N GLN A 260 -11.89 19.78 -21.23
CA GLN A 260 -12.24 20.92 -22.08
C GLN A 260 -11.97 20.66 -23.58
N GLN A 261 -12.01 19.41 -24.03
CA GLN A 261 -12.01 19.07 -25.46
C GLN A 261 -13.20 18.19 -25.81
#